data_AF-A0A0U1QPM8-F1
#
_entry.id   AF-A0A0U1QPM8-F1
#
_cell.length_a   1.000
_cell.length_b   1.000
_cell.length_c   1.000
_cell.angle_alpha   90.00
_cell.angle_beta   90.00
_cell.angle_gamma   90.00
#
_symmetry.space_group_name_H-M   'P 1'
#
loop_
_entity.id
_entity.type
_entity.pdbx_description
1 polymer ?
#
loop_
_entity_poly.entity_id
_entity_poly.type
_entity_poly.pdbx_seq_one_letter_code
_entity_poly.pdbx_strand_id
1 'polypeptide(L)'
;MDHARRSHQSCVVSKIEELNRILPLDFYQRTGRSYSGQRCYWSDSSGELQLVGAGITAMIATQSEDAAVQVRQAQARLFRNAYTVGAQHVAGTGAVFLGGFAFDSKKERSAMWQEFGSAYFILPEFLLTVHRGHCYFTHTILCRPNDDAAERVGALEAQPNELFDNGFHAATDTHDQQLLDQKDLDQDTWCRLVAKAVQTMQETPMKKIVLARARSLIFQRQLSSHALLRVLSEEQKGTCIFCLEKGSAAFIGATPERLIKKNGRSIESACLAGSAARGKTQHEDDLLGKWLLNDGKNFKEHQYVVESVRAALNTLCTSLSIPKQPVLMKNKNIQHLYTPVKGRCKSATSLIDLVARLHPTPALGGLPKKDAMAWIRTHEAMDRGFYASPIGWVDAGDHGEFDVGIRAALLRGNEAVLFAGCGVLTDSDPIQEYQETDVKFQPMQHALIRGTL
;
A
#
# COMPACT_ATOMS: atom_id res chain seq x y z
N MET A 1 19.41 -2.60 -28.19
CA MET A 1 20.16 -1.42 -28.69
C MET A 1 19.64 -0.90 -30.02
N ASP A 2 19.50 -1.71 -31.06
CA ASP A 2 19.03 -1.22 -32.38
C ASP A 2 17.63 -0.61 -32.36
N HIS A 3 16.73 -1.11 -31.51
CA HIS A 3 15.44 -0.46 -31.29
C HIS A 3 15.61 0.96 -30.74
N ALA A 4 16.39 1.13 -29.66
CA ALA A 4 16.63 2.43 -29.03
C ALA A 4 17.23 3.46 -30.00
N ARG A 5 18.19 3.03 -30.84
CA ARG A 5 18.80 3.85 -31.90
C ARG A 5 17.77 4.30 -32.93
N ARG A 6 16.96 3.37 -33.44
CA ARG A 6 15.94 3.68 -34.47
C ARG A 6 14.83 4.56 -33.92
N SER A 7 14.33 4.28 -32.72
CA SER A 7 13.23 5.02 -32.11
C SER A 7 13.66 6.33 -31.44
N HIS A 8 14.98 6.58 -31.28
CA HIS A 8 15.53 7.68 -30.49
C HIS A 8 14.96 7.73 -29.05
N GLN A 9 14.66 6.56 -28.49
CA GLN A 9 14.05 6.41 -27.17
C GLN A 9 14.82 5.38 -26.34
N SER A 10 14.94 5.63 -25.03
CA SER A 10 15.51 4.65 -24.12
C SER A 10 14.63 3.39 -24.04
N CYS A 11 15.28 2.25 -23.82
CA CYS A 11 14.64 0.95 -23.60
C CYS A 11 14.98 0.44 -22.20
N VAL A 12 14.02 -0.22 -21.57
CA VAL A 12 14.23 -0.96 -20.33
C VAL A 12 14.62 -2.39 -20.70
N VAL A 13 15.68 -2.92 -20.10
CA VAL A 13 16.10 -4.31 -20.33
C VAL A 13 16.23 -5.00 -18.98
N SER A 14 15.48 -6.07 -18.78
CA SER A 14 15.50 -6.89 -17.57
C SER A 14 16.02 -8.29 -17.87
N LYS A 15 16.96 -8.78 -17.07
CA LYS A 15 17.42 -10.17 -17.07
C LYS A 15 16.84 -10.87 -15.85
N ILE A 16 16.15 -12.00 -16.06
CA ILE A 16 15.57 -12.83 -15.01
C ILE A 16 16.40 -14.09 -14.85
N GLU A 17 16.76 -14.42 -13.63
CA GLU A 17 17.42 -15.68 -13.26
C GLU A 17 16.67 -16.34 -12.11
N GLU A 18 16.50 -17.66 -12.18
CA GLU A 18 16.00 -18.44 -11.05
C GLU A 18 17.17 -18.73 -10.10
N LEU A 19 16.96 -18.48 -8.82
CA LEU A 19 17.98 -18.64 -7.79
C LEU A 19 17.60 -19.75 -6.82
N ASN A 20 18.62 -20.24 -6.10
CA ASN A 20 18.39 -20.97 -4.86
C ASN A 20 17.64 -20.08 -3.86
N ARG A 21 17.01 -20.72 -2.87
CA ARG A 21 16.18 -20.03 -1.88
C ARG A 21 16.95 -18.90 -1.18
N ILE A 22 16.42 -17.69 -1.27
CA ILE A 22 16.87 -16.50 -0.53
C ILE A 22 15.71 -16.00 0.32
N LEU A 23 15.98 -15.60 1.55
CA LEU A 23 14.98 -14.99 2.42
C LEU A 23 14.77 -13.51 2.03
N PRO A 24 13.53 -13.07 1.73
CA PRO A 24 13.26 -11.70 1.31
C PRO A 24 13.75 -10.62 2.27
N LEU A 25 13.58 -10.82 3.58
CA LEU A 25 14.02 -9.86 4.58
C LEU A 25 15.55 -9.77 4.69
N ASP A 26 16.27 -10.86 4.45
CA ASP A 26 17.74 -10.87 4.42
C ASP A 26 18.24 -10.09 3.20
N PHE A 27 17.62 -10.29 2.03
CA PHE A 27 17.94 -9.51 0.83
C PHE A 27 17.63 -8.02 1.03
N TYR A 28 16.49 -7.68 1.63
CA TYR A 28 16.15 -6.30 2.00
C TYR A 28 17.22 -5.70 2.95
N GLN A 29 17.69 -6.47 3.93
CA GLN A 29 18.70 -6.02 4.87
C GLN A 29 20.06 -5.76 4.20
N ARG A 30 20.55 -6.73 3.41
CA ARG A 30 21.85 -6.66 2.72
C ARG A 30 21.92 -5.44 1.80
N THR A 31 20.87 -5.23 1.01
CA THR A 31 20.77 -4.09 0.08
C THR A 31 20.72 -2.74 0.78
N GLY A 32 20.42 -2.69 2.09
CA GLY A 32 20.41 -1.44 2.86
C GLY A 32 21.75 -0.71 2.92
N ARG A 33 22.88 -1.40 2.71
CA ARG A 33 24.22 -0.79 2.72
C ARG A 33 24.42 0.20 1.57
N SER A 34 24.02 -0.21 0.37
CA SER A 34 24.29 0.54 -0.86
C SER A 34 23.05 1.27 -1.37
N TYR A 35 21.85 0.84 -0.95
CA TYR A 35 20.58 1.31 -1.51
C TYR A 35 19.59 1.85 -0.47
N SER A 36 20.02 2.18 0.76
CA SER A 36 19.16 2.85 1.75
C SER A 36 18.45 4.07 1.15
N GLY A 37 17.14 4.19 1.37
CA GLY A 37 16.34 5.27 0.79
C GLY A 37 15.85 5.01 -0.63
N GLN A 38 16.22 3.86 -1.21
CA GLN A 38 15.90 3.42 -2.56
C GLN A 38 15.44 1.95 -2.59
N ARG A 39 14.90 1.45 -1.47
CA ARG A 39 14.37 0.09 -1.35
C ARG A 39 12.86 0.09 -1.28
N CYS A 40 12.29 -1.04 -1.68
CA CYS A 40 10.90 -1.35 -1.43
C CYS A 40 10.72 -2.81 -1.05
N TYR A 41 9.66 -3.08 -0.31
CA TYR A 41 9.21 -4.40 0.07
C TYR A 41 7.70 -4.46 -0.14
N TRP A 42 7.21 -5.55 -0.70
CA TRP A 42 5.78 -5.85 -0.77
C TRP A 42 5.56 -7.35 -0.64
N SER A 43 4.59 -7.77 0.16
CA SER A 43 4.14 -9.15 0.27
C SER A 43 2.63 -9.19 0.20
N ASP A 44 2.09 -10.13 -0.57
CA ASP A 44 0.66 -10.38 -0.54
C ASP A 44 0.22 -10.93 0.84
N SER A 45 -1.09 -10.95 1.09
CA SER A 45 -1.62 -11.39 2.39
C SER A 45 -1.40 -12.87 2.70
N SER A 46 -1.12 -13.68 1.67
CA SER A 46 -0.81 -15.10 1.84
C SER A 46 0.67 -15.37 2.14
N GLY A 47 1.56 -14.44 1.78
CA GLY A 47 3.01 -14.64 1.76
C GLY A 47 3.49 -15.50 0.60
N GLU A 48 2.63 -15.86 -0.35
CA GLU A 48 3.01 -16.61 -1.55
C GLU A 48 3.77 -15.73 -2.55
N LEU A 49 3.50 -14.42 -2.60
CA LEU A 49 4.21 -13.50 -3.46
C LEU A 49 4.88 -12.41 -2.62
N GLN A 50 6.21 -12.33 -2.71
CA GLN A 50 7.02 -11.31 -2.05
C GLN A 50 7.94 -10.65 -3.06
N LEU A 51 8.02 -9.34 -3.02
CA LEU A 51 8.82 -8.49 -3.91
C LEU A 51 9.73 -7.62 -3.06
N VAL A 52 11.03 -7.65 -3.36
CA VAL A 52 12.04 -6.84 -2.68
C VAL A 52 12.88 -6.12 -3.72
N GLY A 53 12.68 -4.81 -3.83
CA GLY A 53 13.41 -3.97 -4.77
C GLY A 53 14.53 -3.19 -4.10
N ALA A 54 15.65 -3.03 -4.79
CA ALA A 54 16.78 -2.20 -4.41
C ALA A 54 17.34 -1.44 -5.61
N GLY A 55 17.72 -0.18 -5.39
CA GLY A 55 18.18 0.72 -6.45
C GLY A 55 17.02 1.22 -7.32
N ILE A 56 17.31 2.20 -8.18
CA ILE A 56 16.29 2.84 -9.03
C ILE A 56 16.82 2.96 -10.46
N THR A 57 16.29 2.14 -11.37
CA THR A 57 16.57 2.26 -12.80
C THR A 57 15.71 3.33 -13.46
N ALA A 58 14.45 3.45 -13.02
CA ALA A 58 13.55 4.51 -13.42
C ALA A 58 12.60 4.87 -12.29
N MET A 59 12.12 6.11 -12.29
CA MET A 59 11.17 6.60 -11.30
C MET A 59 10.04 7.38 -11.99
N ILE A 60 8.83 7.21 -11.48
CA ILE A 60 7.69 8.07 -11.81
C ILE A 60 7.33 8.80 -10.51
N ALA A 61 7.53 10.12 -10.49
CA ALA A 61 7.15 10.98 -9.38
C ALA A 61 6.43 12.21 -9.90
N THR A 62 5.33 12.61 -9.27
CA THR A 62 4.56 13.79 -9.67
C THR A 62 3.84 14.44 -8.50
N GLN A 63 3.64 15.75 -8.59
CA GLN A 63 2.81 16.55 -7.67
C GLN A 63 1.46 16.93 -8.30
N SER A 64 1.19 16.46 -9.53
CA SER A 64 0.00 16.84 -10.29
C SER A 64 -1.29 16.28 -9.67
N GLU A 65 -2.39 17.03 -9.80
CA GLU A 65 -3.74 16.53 -9.49
C GLU A 65 -4.13 15.32 -10.35
N ASP A 66 -3.62 15.24 -11.58
CA ASP A 66 -3.85 14.16 -12.54
C ASP A 66 -2.81 13.02 -12.43
N ALA A 67 -2.33 12.76 -11.22
CA ALA A 67 -1.25 11.81 -10.95
C ALA A 67 -1.47 10.44 -11.62
N ALA A 68 -2.68 9.89 -11.56
CA ALA A 68 -3.02 8.62 -12.19
C ALA A 68 -2.83 8.63 -13.72
N VAL A 69 -3.18 9.73 -14.39
CA VAL A 69 -3.00 9.88 -15.85
C VAL A 69 -1.52 9.93 -16.19
N GLN A 70 -0.73 10.71 -15.43
CA GLN A 70 0.71 10.81 -15.64
C GLN A 70 1.42 9.49 -15.40
N VAL A 71 1.06 8.77 -14.32
CA VAL A 71 1.60 7.43 -14.02
C VAL A 71 1.27 6.45 -15.14
N ARG A 72 0.01 6.38 -15.58
CA ARG A 72 -0.40 5.49 -16.68
C ARG A 72 0.37 5.79 -17.98
N GLN A 73 0.54 7.07 -18.32
CA GLN A 73 1.28 7.47 -19.52
C GLN A 73 2.78 7.14 -19.41
N ALA A 74 3.39 7.42 -18.26
CA ALA A 74 4.80 7.12 -18.02
C ALA A 74 5.08 5.62 -18.01
N GLN A 75 4.23 4.83 -17.34
CA GLN A 75 4.25 3.37 -17.36
C GLN A 75 4.14 2.84 -18.79
N ALA A 76 3.11 3.24 -19.53
CA ALA A 76 2.90 2.79 -20.91
C ALA A 76 4.08 3.12 -21.83
N ARG A 77 4.72 4.28 -21.63
CA ARG A 77 5.92 4.67 -22.39
C ARG A 77 7.12 3.79 -22.06
N LEU A 78 7.37 3.52 -20.78
CA LEU A 78 8.53 2.72 -20.34
C LEU A 78 8.35 1.25 -20.70
N PHE A 79 7.17 0.68 -20.48
CA PHE A 79 6.90 -0.73 -20.73
C PHE A 79 6.71 -1.09 -22.20
N ARG A 80 6.29 -0.14 -23.05
CA ARG A 80 6.25 -0.37 -24.51
C ARG A 80 7.60 -0.78 -25.09
N ASN A 81 8.69 -0.29 -24.50
CA ASN A 81 10.06 -0.56 -24.91
C ASN A 81 10.81 -1.38 -23.84
N ALA A 82 10.08 -2.19 -23.06
CA ALA A 82 10.68 -3.10 -22.10
C ALA A 82 10.96 -4.47 -22.73
N TYR A 83 12.17 -4.97 -22.55
CA TYR A 83 12.63 -6.25 -23.03
C TYR A 83 13.03 -7.11 -21.85
N THR A 84 12.61 -8.37 -21.86
CA THR A 84 12.95 -9.34 -20.81
C THR A 84 13.72 -10.51 -21.43
N VAL A 85 14.80 -10.93 -20.79
CA VAL A 85 15.64 -12.07 -21.19
C VAL A 85 15.88 -13.01 -19.99
N GLY A 86 16.25 -14.25 -20.26
CA GLY A 86 16.55 -15.25 -19.22
C GLY A 86 15.38 -16.19 -18.93
N ALA A 87 15.11 -16.44 -17.65
CA ALA A 87 14.09 -17.37 -17.19
C ALA A 87 12.67 -16.98 -17.63
N GLN A 88 11.74 -17.94 -17.54
CA GLN A 88 10.35 -17.71 -17.92
C GLN A 88 9.71 -16.63 -17.04
N HIS A 89 9.00 -15.70 -17.68
CA HIS A 89 8.28 -14.63 -16.99
C HIS A 89 7.16 -15.20 -16.11
N VAL A 90 7.22 -14.87 -14.82
CA VAL A 90 6.14 -15.05 -13.85
C VAL A 90 5.70 -13.69 -13.31
N ALA A 91 4.46 -13.58 -12.83
CA ALA A 91 3.93 -12.30 -12.35
C ALA A 91 4.85 -11.70 -11.27
N GLY A 92 5.17 -10.41 -11.41
CA GLY A 92 6.10 -9.74 -10.51
C GLY A 92 7.58 -10.00 -10.80
N THR A 93 7.95 -10.45 -12.01
CA THR A 93 9.35 -10.50 -12.49
C THR A 93 9.56 -9.57 -13.69
N GLY A 94 10.82 -9.34 -14.08
CA GLY A 94 11.12 -8.42 -15.18
C GLY A 94 10.91 -6.96 -14.78
N ALA A 95 10.36 -6.15 -15.67
CA ALA A 95 10.11 -4.75 -15.37
C ALA A 95 8.85 -4.59 -14.50
N VAL A 96 9.05 -4.29 -13.21
CA VAL A 96 8.00 -4.12 -12.21
C VAL A 96 8.11 -2.76 -11.55
N PHE A 97 7.04 -1.96 -11.62
CA PHE A 97 6.92 -0.77 -10.79
C PHE A 97 6.38 -1.14 -9.42
N LEU A 98 7.00 -0.62 -8.36
CA LEU A 98 6.47 -0.63 -7.00
C LEU A 98 6.28 0.80 -6.53
N GLY A 99 5.17 1.09 -5.85
CA GLY A 99 4.86 2.45 -5.44
C GLY A 99 3.42 2.68 -5.05
N GLY A 100 2.99 3.94 -5.12
CA GLY A 100 1.64 4.31 -4.75
C GLY A 100 1.26 5.73 -5.09
N PHE A 101 0.05 6.10 -4.68
CA PHE A 101 -0.54 7.42 -4.87
C PHE A 101 -0.78 8.10 -3.51
N ALA A 102 -0.88 9.42 -3.50
CA ALA A 102 -1.40 10.14 -2.36
C ALA A 102 -2.92 9.95 -2.23
N PHE A 103 -3.43 10.12 -1.02
CA PHE A 103 -4.86 10.05 -0.70
C PHE A 103 -5.68 11.07 -1.48
N ASP A 104 -5.21 12.33 -1.51
CA ASP A 104 -5.84 13.44 -2.21
C ASP A 104 -4.79 14.24 -2.99
N SER A 105 -4.79 14.08 -4.31
CA SER A 105 -3.81 14.73 -5.19
C SER A 105 -3.96 16.25 -5.28
N LYS A 106 -5.06 16.84 -4.79
CA LYS A 106 -5.25 18.31 -4.74
C LYS A 106 -5.02 18.94 -3.37
N LYS A 107 -4.66 18.15 -2.36
CA LYS A 107 -4.20 18.69 -1.07
C LYS A 107 -2.72 19.01 -1.21
N GLU A 108 -2.32 20.23 -0.87
CA GLU A 108 -0.91 20.61 -0.80
C GLU A 108 -0.15 19.66 0.14
N ARG A 109 1.04 19.22 -0.30
CA ARG A 109 1.84 18.26 0.47
C ARG A 109 2.47 18.97 1.67
N SER A 110 2.31 18.37 2.84
CA SER A 110 3.07 18.80 4.02
C SER A 110 4.54 18.37 3.93
N ALA A 111 5.41 18.97 4.75
CA ALA A 111 6.85 18.65 4.77
C ALA A 111 7.14 17.16 4.94
N MET A 112 6.30 16.42 5.68
CA MET A 112 6.47 14.98 5.90
C MET A 112 6.29 14.17 4.60
N TRP A 113 5.40 14.61 3.71
CA TRP A 113 5.02 13.92 2.47
C TRP A 113 5.58 14.55 1.20
N GLN A 114 6.29 15.68 1.33
CA GLN A 114 6.85 16.44 0.21
C GLN A 114 7.70 15.56 -0.70
N GLU A 115 8.50 14.66 -0.12
CA GLU A 115 9.33 13.73 -0.86
C GLU A 115 8.47 12.80 -1.72
N PHE A 116 7.40 12.20 -1.19
CA PHE A 116 6.56 11.25 -1.92
C PHE A 116 5.69 11.90 -3.01
N GLY A 117 5.16 13.10 -2.75
CA GLY A 117 4.29 13.81 -3.69
C GLY A 117 2.91 13.18 -3.89
N SER A 118 2.28 13.43 -5.03
CA SER A 118 0.95 12.91 -5.38
C SER A 118 0.98 11.48 -5.94
N ALA A 119 2.12 11.05 -6.49
CA ALA A 119 2.43 9.66 -6.79
C ALA A 119 3.94 9.43 -6.81
N TYR A 120 4.34 8.23 -6.41
CA TYR A 120 5.73 7.79 -6.41
C TYR A 120 5.80 6.30 -6.73
N PHE A 121 6.47 5.98 -7.83
CA PHE A 121 6.77 4.61 -8.27
C PHE A 121 8.24 4.49 -8.63
N ILE A 122 8.85 3.37 -8.26
CA ILE A 122 10.21 2.98 -8.64
C ILE A 122 10.18 1.71 -9.48
N LEU A 123 11.01 1.69 -10.51
CA LEU A 123 11.43 0.48 -11.19
C LEU A 123 12.79 0.10 -10.59
N PRO A 124 12.84 -0.95 -9.74
CA PRO A 124 14.08 -1.32 -9.07
C PRO A 124 15.17 -1.72 -10.07
N GLU A 125 16.42 -1.45 -9.71
CA GLU A 125 17.57 -1.98 -10.42
C GLU A 125 17.70 -3.48 -10.18
N PHE A 126 17.56 -3.88 -8.91
CA PHE A 126 17.54 -5.27 -8.48
C PHE A 126 16.19 -5.59 -7.86
N LEU A 127 15.57 -6.67 -8.29
CA LEU A 127 14.31 -7.16 -7.75
C LEU A 127 14.43 -8.64 -7.41
N LEU A 128 14.27 -8.98 -6.14
CA LEU A 128 14.03 -10.35 -5.70
C LEU A 128 12.52 -10.59 -5.65
N THR A 129 12.08 -11.63 -6.37
CA THR A 129 10.70 -12.08 -6.39
C THR A 129 10.62 -13.50 -5.85
N VAL A 130 9.90 -13.69 -4.75
CA VAL A 130 9.54 -15.02 -4.26
C VAL A 130 8.11 -15.29 -4.65
N HIS A 131 7.87 -16.32 -5.44
CA HIS A 131 6.55 -16.73 -5.88
C HIS A 131 6.34 -18.22 -5.61
N ARG A 132 5.46 -18.55 -4.66
CA ARG A 132 5.15 -19.93 -4.23
C ARG A 132 6.39 -20.76 -3.89
N GLY A 133 7.35 -20.13 -3.20
CA GLY A 133 8.59 -20.75 -2.76
C GLY A 133 9.73 -20.74 -3.79
N HIS A 134 9.47 -20.37 -5.05
CA HIS A 134 10.51 -20.17 -6.07
C HIS A 134 11.07 -18.75 -5.99
N CYS A 135 12.40 -18.61 -6.11
CA CYS A 135 13.10 -17.33 -6.04
C CYS A 135 13.59 -16.92 -7.43
N TYR A 136 13.25 -15.71 -7.84
CA TYR A 136 13.69 -15.11 -9.09
C TYR A 136 14.40 -13.81 -8.79
N PHE A 137 15.53 -13.59 -9.44
CA PHE A 137 16.25 -12.33 -9.39
C PHE A 137 16.15 -11.65 -10.74
N THR A 138 15.74 -10.38 -10.70
CA THR A 138 15.70 -9.53 -11.88
C THR A 138 16.72 -8.40 -11.73
N HIS A 139 17.64 -8.29 -12.70
CA HIS A 139 18.48 -7.11 -12.88
C HIS A 139 17.94 -6.29 -14.05
N THR A 140 17.64 -5.01 -13.82
CA THR A 140 17.05 -4.11 -14.81
C THR A 140 17.95 -2.91 -15.08
N ILE A 141 18.31 -2.71 -16.35
CA ILE A 141 19.09 -1.56 -16.80
C ILE A 141 18.29 -0.69 -17.79
N LEU A 142 18.69 0.58 -17.87
CA LEU A 142 18.21 1.50 -18.90
C LEU A 142 19.25 1.58 -20.03
N CYS A 143 18.81 1.31 -21.26
CA CYS A 143 19.62 1.43 -22.46
C CYS A 143 19.19 2.68 -23.26
N ARG A 144 20.07 3.66 -23.41
CA ARG A 144 19.85 4.87 -24.20
C ARG A 144 20.31 4.68 -25.65
N PRO A 145 19.84 5.51 -26.61
CA PRO A 145 20.20 5.36 -28.03
C PRO A 145 21.70 5.33 -28.31
N ASN A 146 22.48 6.10 -27.56
CA ASN A 146 23.92 6.28 -27.78
C ASN A 146 24.81 5.41 -26.88
N ASP A 147 24.23 4.50 -26.08
CA ASP A 147 25.04 3.64 -25.23
C ASP A 147 25.80 2.60 -26.08
N ASP A 148 26.95 2.15 -25.57
CA ASP A 148 27.67 1.01 -26.14
C ASP A 148 26.99 -0.31 -25.75
N ALA A 149 26.85 -1.21 -26.73
CA ALA A 149 26.11 -2.45 -26.53
C ALA A 149 26.87 -3.43 -25.61
N ALA A 150 28.19 -3.53 -25.76
CA ALA A 150 29.00 -4.44 -24.96
C ALA A 150 29.05 -3.98 -23.50
N GLU A 151 29.16 -2.67 -23.25
CA GLU A 151 29.06 -2.11 -21.90
C GLU A 151 27.70 -2.37 -21.26
N ARG A 152 26.59 -2.23 -22.01
CA ARG A 152 25.26 -2.49 -21.44
C ARG A 152 25.03 -3.97 -21.15
N VAL A 153 25.54 -4.88 -22.00
CA VAL A 153 25.50 -6.32 -21.73
C VAL A 153 26.34 -6.64 -20.48
N GLY A 154 27.57 -6.13 -20.40
CA GLY A 154 28.43 -6.31 -19.23
C GLY A 154 27.79 -5.76 -17.95
N ALA A 155 27.10 -4.61 -18.03
CA ALA A 155 26.34 -4.08 -16.91
C ALA A 155 25.18 -5.01 -16.51
N LEU A 156 24.42 -5.54 -17.47
CA LEU A 156 23.31 -6.46 -17.19
C LEU A 156 23.78 -7.79 -16.58
N GLU A 157 24.95 -8.26 -16.98
CA GLU A 157 25.58 -9.48 -16.46
C GLU A 157 26.27 -9.27 -15.11
N ALA A 158 26.66 -8.03 -14.79
CA ALA A 158 27.24 -7.69 -13.50
C ALA A 158 26.22 -7.88 -12.38
N GLN A 159 26.58 -8.68 -11.39
CA GLN A 159 25.85 -8.84 -10.15
C GLN A 159 26.75 -8.46 -8.98
N PRO A 160 26.39 -7.45 -8.18
CA PRO A 160 27.18 -7.13 -7.01
C PRO A 160 27.16 -8.32 -6.03
N ASN A 161 28.34 -8.90 -5.76
CA ASN A 161 28.48 -10.03 -4.83
C ASN A 161 27.87 -9.75 -3.45
N GLU A 162 27.86 -8.48 -3.03
CA GLU A 162 27.25 -8.02 -1.78
C GLU A 162 25.74 -8.28 -1.66
N LEU A 163 25.03 -8.46 -2.77
CA LEU A 163 23.60 -8.81 -2.76
C LEU A 163 23.36 -10.24 -2.24
N PHE A 164 24.34 -11.12 -2.44
CA PHE A 164 24.22 -12.56 -2.17
C PHE A 164 25.19 -13.06 -1.10
N ASP A 165 26.08 -12.20 -0.59
CA ASP A 165 27.04 -12.56 0.44
C ASP A 165 26.36 -13.08 1.72
N ASN A 166 26.63 -14.34 2.03
CA ASN A 166 26.11 -15.05 3.20
C ASN A 166 26.90 -14.75 4.48
N GLY A 167 28.05 -14.09 4.39
CA GLY A 167 28.86 -13.68 5.54
C GLY A 167 28.29 -12.47 6.28
N PHE A 168 27.24 -11.82 5.75
CA PHE A 168 26.62 -10.70 6.43
C PHE A 168 25.67 -11.16 7.54
N HIS A 169 26.22 -11.25 8.75
CA HIS A 169 25.44 -11.01 9.95
C HIS A 169 25.34 -9.50 10.12
N ALA A 170 24.20 -8.90 9.77
CA ALA A 170 23.92 -7.59 10.31
C ALA A 170 24.06 -7.66 11.82
N ALA A 171 24.58 -6.60 12.43
CA ALA A 171 24.33 -6.41 13.85
C ALA A 171 22.82 -6.62 14.04
N THR A 172 22.45 -7.56 14.91
CA THR A 172 21.10 -7.58 15.43
C THR A 172 20.93 -6.21 16.06
N ASP A 173 20.32 -5.27 15.33
CA ASP A 173 19.97 -3.95 15.82
C ASP A 173 18.80 -4.09 16.80
N THR A 174 18.93 -5.01 17.76
CA THR A 174 18.17 -5.12 19.00
C THR A 174 18.69 -4.01 19.90
N HIS A 175 18.30 -2.79 19.57
CA HIS A 175 18.70 -1.60 20.29
C HIS A 175 17.50 -1.10 21.05
N ASP A 176 17.34 -1.57 22.29
CA ASP A 176 16.33 -1.11 23.25
C ASP A 176 15.97 0.37 23.00
N GLN A 177 14.92 0.64 22.23
CA GLN A 177 14.55 2.01 21.91
C GLN A 177 13.58 2.49 22.96
N GLN A 178 13.99 3.55 23.62
CA GLN A 178 13.10 4.29 24.48
C GLN A 178 12.24 5.25 23.66
N LEU A 179 10.92 5.19 23.85
CA LEU A 179 10.01 6.24 23.44
C LEU A 179 10.26 7.47 24.32
N LEU A 180 10.67 8.59 23.72
CA LEU A 180 10.97 9.84 24.39
C LEU A 180 9.77 10.78 24.47
N ASP A 181 8.95 10.81 23.42
CA ASP A 181 7.80 11.71 23.33
C ASP A 181 6.69 11.09 22.47
N GLN A 182 5.44 11.44 22.78
CA GLN A 182 4.26 11.09 22.00
C GLN A 182 3.39 12.33 21.83
N LYS A 183 3.07 12.67 20.57
CA LYS A 183 2.21 13.81 20.23
C LYS A 183 0.98 13.32 19.48
N ASP A 184 -0.17 13.68 20.01
CA ASP A 184 -1.49 13.35 19.47
C ASP A 184 -2.30 14.61 19.19
N LEU A 185 -3.29 14.49 18.30
CA LEU A 185 -4.40 15.44 18.27
C LEU A 185 -5.19 15.32 19.57
N ASP A 186 -5.41 16.44 20.25
CA ASP A 186 -6.17 16.47 21.49
C ASP A 186 -7.62 16.00 21.27
N GLN A 187 -8.17 15.34 22.29
CA GLN A 187 -9.49 14.72 22.23
C GLN A 187 -10.58 15.76 21.93
N ASP A 188 -10.49 16.96 22.49
CA ASP A 188 -11.53 17.99 22.30
C ASP A 188 -11.56 18.48 20.85
N THR A 189 -10.39 18.70 20.23
CA THR A 189 -10.29 19.07 18.82
C THR A 189 -10.84 17.98 17.92
N TRP A 190 -10.52 16.71 18.19
CA TRP A 190 -11.11 15.59 17.48
C TRP A 190 -12.63 15.55 17.64
N CYS A 191 -13.14 15.66 18.86
CA CYS A 191 -14.57 15.60 19.13
C CYS A 191 -15.34 16.72 18.42
N ARG A 192 -14.78 17.94 18.38
CA ARG A 192 -15.32 19.06 17.60
C ARG A 192 -15.35 18.76 16.10
N LEU A 193 -14.30 18.14 15.56
CA LEU A 193 -14.25 17.76 14.15
C LEU A 193 -15.32 16.72 13.80
N VAL A 194 -15.49 15.69 14.64
CA VAL A 194 -16.55 14.68 14.47
C VAL A 194 -17.94 15.32 14.55
N ALA A 195 -18.20 16.14 15.58
CA ALA A 195 -19.49 16.82 15.74
C ALA A 195 -19.82 17.70 14.51
N LYS A 196 -18.82 18.40 13.96
CA LYS A 196 -18.98 19.19 12.74
C LYS A 196 -19.28 18.33 11.52
N ALA A 197 -18.66 17.15 11.40
CA ALA A 197 -18.95 16.20 10.33
C ALA A 197 -20.38 15.66 10.43
N VAL A 198 -20.83 15.31 11.64
CA VAL A 198 -22.20 14.87 11.93
C VAL A 198 -23.20 15.95 11.53
N GLN A 199 -23.00 17.20 11.97
CA GLN A 199 -23.86 18.33 11.59
C GLN A 199 -23.91 18.51 10.06
N THR A 200 -22.76 18.45 9.39
CA THR A 200 -22.70 18.56 7.92
C THR A 200 -23.54 17.47 7.25
N MET A 201 -23.52 16.22 7.73
CA MET A 201 -24.31 15.12 7.17
C MET A 201 -25.82 15.27 7.44
N GLN A 202 -26.22 15.97 8.50
CA GLN A 202 -27.62 16.28 8.77
C GLN A 202 -28.18 17.34 7.80
N GLU A 203 -27.32 18.25 7.35
CA GLU A 203 -27.68 19.39 6.50
C GLU A 203 -27.45 19.14 5.00
N THR A 204 -26.78 18.03 4.63
CA THR A 204 -26.38 17.74 3.25
C THR A 204 -26.69 16.29 2.83
N PRO A 205 -26.57 15.93 1.54
CA PRO A 205 -26.72 14.55 1.10
C PRO A 205 -25.61 13.59 1.57
N MET A 206 -24.55 14.08 2.24
CA MET A 206 -23.44 13.26 2.72
C MET A 206 -23.93 12.20 3.72
N LYS A 207 -23.62 10.93 3.44
CA LYS A 207 -24.09 9.77 4.21
C LYS A 207 -23.04 9.16 5.12
N LYS A 208 -21.77 9.32 4.75
CA LYS A 208 -20.61 8.80 5.47
C LYS A 208 -19.41 9.66 5.17
N ILE A 209 -18.57 9.87 6.17
CA ILE A 209 -17.23 10.43 6.00
C ILE A 209 -16.27 9.67 6.90
N VAL A 210 -15.06 9.45 6.43
CA VAL A 210 -14.02 8.79 7.23
C VAL A 210 -13.05 9.88 7.66
N LEU A 211 -12.97 10.11 8.96
CA LEU A 211 -12.02 11.06 9.54
C LEU A 211 -10.78 10.34 10.00
N ALA A 212 -9.64 11.03 9.99
CA ALA A 212 -8.39 10.46 10.42
C ALA A 212 -7.54 11.44 11.23
N ARG A 213 -6.71 10.87 12.11
CA ARG A 213 -5.72 11.59 12.92
C ARG A 213 -4.38 10.89 12.87
N ALA A 214 -3.33 11.64 13.22
CA ALA A 214 -1.97 11.16 13.32
C ALA A 214 -1.51 11.11 14.78
N ARG A 215 -0.58 10.21 15.06
CA ARG A 215 0.17 10.07 16.32
C ARG A 215 1.65 10.08 15.98
N SER A 216 2.39 11.07 16.47
CA SER A 216 3.85 11.12 16.33
C SER A 216 4.50 10.48 17.56
N LEU A 217 5.45 9.59 17.33
CA LEU A 217 6.27 8.92 18.33
C LEU A 217 7.73 9.25 18.08
N ILE A 218 8.40 9.84 19.07
CA ILE A 218 9.81 10.21 19.00
C ILE A 218 10.63 9.21 19.81
N PHE A 219 11.62 8.59 19.18
CA PHE A 219 12.48 7.59 19.80
C PHE A 219 13.88 8.13 20.08
N GLN A 220 14.63 7.44 20.93
CA GLN A 220 15.99 7.84 21.28
C GLN A 220 16.98 7.75 20.10
N ARG A 221 16.80 6.80 19.18
CA ARG A 221 17.68 6.58 18.04
C ARG A 221 16.88 6.43 16.75
N GLN A 222 17.62 6.34 15.64
CA GLN A 222 17.02 6.15 14.32
C GLN A 222 16.27 4.82 14.22
N LEU A 223 15.12 4.86 13.55
CA LEU A 223 14.27 3.71 13.33
C LEU A 223 14.75 2.89 12.15
N SER A 224 14.72 1.56 12.29
CA SER A 224 15.10 0.62 11.24
C SER A 224 13.86 0.07 10.53
N SER A 225 13.71 0.38 9.24
CA SER A 225 12.64 -0.17 8.41
C SER A 225 12.70 -1.71 8.33
N HIS A 226 13.91 -2.28 8.33
CA HIS A 226 14.11 -3.74 8.34
C HIS A 226 13.62 -4.38 9.64
N ALA A 227 13.96 -3.80 10.79
CA ALA A 227 13.56 -4.37 12.09
C ALA A 227 12.03 -4.32 12.26
N LEU A 228 11.39 -3.23 11.82
CA LEU A 228 9.94 -3.14 11.80
C LEU A 228 9.29 -4.13 10.80
N LEU A 229 9.84 -4.27 9.59
CA LEU A 229 9.36 -5.28 8.62
C LEU A 229 9.39 -6.70 9.18
N ARG A 230 10.44 -7.06 9.93
CA ARG A 230 10.56 -8.36 10.59
C ARG A 230 9.43 -8.59 11.59
N VAL A 231 9.21 -7.64 12.51
CA VAL A 231 8.14 -7.74 13.50
C VAL A 231 6.75 -7.78 12.85
N LEU A 232 6.50 -6.94 11.84
CA LEU A 232 5.24 -6.97 11.11
C LEU A 232 5.01 -8.31 10.40
N SER A 233 6.04 -8.87 9.77
CA SER A 233 5.96 -10.17 9.08
C SER A 233 5.67 -11.33 10.05
N GLU A 234 6.17 -11.25 11.28
CA GLU A 234 5.94 -12.26 12.32
C GLU A 234 4.55 -12.15 12.96
N GLU A 235 4.11 -10.93 13.27
CA GLU A 235 2.92 -10.67 14.08
C GLU A 235 1.64 -10.46 13.26
N GLN A 236 1.74 -9.91 12.06
CA GLN A 236 0.59 -9.49 11.23
C GLN A 236 0.34 -10.46 10.07
N LYS A 237 0.34 -11.76 10.38
CA LYS A 237 0.02 -12.82 9.40
C LYS A 237 -1.36 -12.60 8.78
N GLY A 238 -1.49 -12.91 7.49
CA GLY A 238 -2.76 -12.71 6.75
C GLY A 238 -2.99 -11.28 6.28
N THR A 239 -1.98 -10.40 6.36
CA THR A 239 -2.04 -9.02 5.86
C THR A 239 -0.96 -8.80 4.80
N CYS A 240 -1.21 -7.86 3.88
CA CYS A 240 -0.18 -7.37 2.99
C CYS A 240 0.84 -6.54 3.78
N ILE A 241 2.11 -6.92 3.71
CA ILE A 241 3.21 -6.18 4.34
C ILE A 241 3.91 -5.36 3.26
N PHE A 242 4.08 -4.05 3.48
CA PHE A 242 4.75 -3.19 2.53
C PHE A 242 5.73 -2.23 3.20
N CYS A 243 6.77 -1.84 2.47
CA CYS A 243 7.64 -0.72 2.79
C CYS A 243 8.06 -0.02 1.49
N LEU A 244 7.98 1.30 1.46
CA LEU A 244 8.45 2.14 0.36
C LEU A 244 9.39 3.21 0.93
N GLU A 245 10.68 3.05 0.68
CA GLU A 245 11.68 4.05 1.06
C GLU A 245 11.79 5.14 -0.01
N LYS A 246 11.98 6.37 0.45
CA LYS A 246 12.36 7.50 -0.38
C LYS A 246 13.28 8.41 0.41
N GLY A 247 14.55 8.46 0.02
CA GLY A 247 15.54 9.29 0.69
C GLY A 247 15.68 8.92 2.17
N SER A 248 15.31 9.83 3.06
CA SER A 248 15.39 9.61 4.52
C SER A 248 14.11 9.07 5.15
N ALA A 249 13.05 8.91 4.35
CA ALA A 249 11.73 8.52 4.80
C ALA A 249 11.36 7.10 4.33
N ALA A 250 10.55 6.41 5.11
CA ALA A 250 9.99 5.11 4.74
C ALA A 250 8.51 5.03 5.13
N PHE A 251 7.65 4.74 4.16
CA PHE A 251 6.24 4.43 4.45
C PHE A 251 6.06 2.92 4.54
N ILE A 252 5.66 2.43 5.71
CA ILE A 252 5.67 1.01 6.06
C ILE A 252 4.37 0.61 6.75
N GLY A 253 3.83 -0.57 6.44
CA GLY A 253 2.56 -1.00 6.99
C GLY A 253 2.24 -2.48 6.82
N ALA A 254 1.17 -2.89 7.51
CA ALA A 254 0.62 -4.24 7.48
C ALA A 254 -0.90 -4.16 7.28
N THR A 255 -1.34 -4.12 6.02
CA THR A 255 -2.72 -3.81 5.65
C THR A 255 -3.54 -5.07 5.39
N PRO A 256 -4.73 -5.20 6.00
CA PRO A 256 -5.65 -6.30 5.69
C PRO A 256 -6.49 -6.04 4.42
N GLU A 257 -6.41 -4.85 3.83
CA GLU A 257 -7.36 -4.39 2.82
C GLU A 257 -6.72 -4.27 1.44
N ARG A 258 -7.04 -5.26 0.59
CA ARG A 258 -6.77 -5.21 -0.85
C ARG A 258 -7.71 -4.24 -1.54
N LEU A 259 -7.16 -3.30 -2.30
CA LEU A 259 -7.97 -2.44 -3.18
C LEU A 259 -8.36 -3.18 -4.45
N ILE A 260 -7.37 -3.68 -5.19
CA ILE A 260 -7.59 -4.36 -6.48
C ILE A 260 -6.36 -5.20 -6.86
N LYS A 261 -6.61 -6.42 -7.34
CA LYS A 261 -5.64 -7.29 -7.99
C LYS A 261 -6.06 -7.52 -9.44
N LYS A 262 -5.11 -7.53 -10.36
CA LYS A 262 -5.33 -7.83 -11.78
C LYS A 262 -4.36 -8.91 -12.25
N ASN A 263 -4.90 -9.93 -12.91
CA ASN A 263 -4.14 -10.95 -13.61
C ASN A 263 -4.71 -11.13 -15.02
N GLY A 264 -3.99 -10.61 -16.02
CA GLY A 264 -4.49 -10.52 -17.39
C GLY A 264 -5.75 -9.63 -17.42
N ARG A 265 -6.92 -10.22 -17.70
CA ARG A 265 -8.21 -9.53 -17.64
C ARG A 265 -9.03 -9.84 -16.39
N SER A 266 -8.61 -10.79 -15.57
CA SER A 266 -9.30 -11.15 -14.34
C SER A 266 -8.96 -10.13 -13.25
N ILE A 267 -9.96 -9.69 -12.50
CA ILE A 267 -9.79 -8.77 -11.38
C ILE A 267 -10.38 -9.35 -10.10
N GLU A 268 -9.76 -9.01 -8.97
CA GLU A 268 -10.22 -9.34 -7.63
C GLU A 268 -10.12 -8.12 -6.73
N SER A 269 -11.17 -7.84 -5.98
CA SER A 269 -11.26 -6.76 -4.99
C SER A 269 -12.11 -7.26 -3.81
N ALA A 270 -12.26 -6.44 -2.79
CA ALA A 270 -13.10 -6.76 -1.64
C ALA A 270 -13.78 -5.51 -1.10
N CYS A 271 -14.98 -5.69 -0.57
CA CYS A 271 -15.64 -4.69 0.26
C CYS A 271 -15.47 -5.12 1.72
N LEU A 272 -14.89 -4.25 2.54
CA LEU A 272 -14.64 -4.49 3.96
C LEU A 272 -15.13 -3.26 4.74
N ALA A 273 -16.21 -3.42 5.51
CA ALA A 273 -16.79 -2.38 6.35
C ALA A 273 -17.81 -3.00 7.31
N GLY A 274 -18.03 -2.37 8.46
CA GLY A 274 -18.77 -2.97 9.58
C GLY A 274 -17.89 -3.94 10.35
N SER A 275 -17.78 -3.74 11.66
CA SER A 275 -16.82 -4.43 12.52
C SER A 275 -17.41 -4.79 13.87
N ALA A 276 -16.95 -5.90 14.44
CA ALA A 276 -17.20 -6.28 15.82
C ALA A 276 -15.92 -6.81 16.47
N ALA A 277 -15.83 -6.68 17.79
CA ALA A 277 -14.78 -7.34 18.56
C ALA A 277 -14.86 -8.88 18.40
N ARG A 278 -13.74 -9.55 18.69
CA ARG A 278 -13.73 -11.01 18.86
C ARG A 278 -14.20 -11.36 20.27
N GLY A 279 -14.93 -12.47 20.41
CA GLY A 279 -15.34 -12.98 21.71
C GLY A 279 -14.17 -13.60 22.49
N LYS A 280 -14.27 -13.64 23.83
CA LYS A 280 -13.29 -14.33 24.69
C LYS A 280 -13.44 -15.85 24.61
N THR A 281 -14.59 -16.33 24.16
CA THR A 281 -14.89 -17.74 23.92
C THR A 281 -15.44 -17.94 22.50
N GLN A 282 -15.38 -19.17 21.96
CA GLN A 282 -15.94 -19.48 20.64
C GLN A 282 -17.46 -19.18 20.58
N HIS A 283 -18.19 -19.47 21.66
CA HIS A 283 -19.62 -19.20 21.72
C HIS A 283 -19.93 -17.70 21.67
N GLU A 284 -19.22 -16.90 22.48
CA GLU A 284 -19.35 -15.43 22.45
C GLU A 284 -18.95 -14.86 21.08
N ASP A 285 -17.88 -15.39 20.48
CA ASP A 285 -17.42 -14.95 19.16
C ASP A 285 -18.44 -15.20 18.05
N ASP A 286 -19.13 -16.34 18.11
CA ASP A 286 -20.19 -16.69 17.16
C ASP A 286 -21.46 -15.88 17.40
N LEU A 287 -21.79 -15.53 18.65
CA LEU A 287 -22.88 -14.61 18.96
C LEU A 287 -22.59 -13.21 18.42
N LEU A 288 -21.39 -12.68 18.65
CA LEU A 288 -20.95 -11.38 18.12
C LEU A 288 -20.93 -11.38 16.58
N GLY A 289 -20.48 -12.46 15.96
CA GLY A 289 -20.49 -12.60 14.51
C GLY A 289 -21.90 -12.65 13.93
N LYS A 290 -22.81 -13.42 14.55
CA LYS A 290 -24.23 -13.45 14.17
C LYS A 290 -24.90 -12.10 14.37
N TRP A 291 -24.61 -11.40 15.46
CA TRP A 291 -25.08 -10.04 15.67
C TRP A 291 -24.60 -9.13 14.55
N LEU A 292 -23.30 -9.13 14.22
CA LEU A 292 -22.73 -8.28 13.17
C LEU A 292 -23.38 -8.51 11.80
N LEU A 293 -23.66 -9.78 11.44
CA LEU A 293 -24.35 -10.13 10.19
C LEU A 293 -25.80 -9.63 10.12
N ASN A 294 -26.45 -9.43 11.27
CA ASN A 294 -27.86 -9.03 11.36
C ASN A 294 -28.05 -7.57 11.84
N ASP A 295 -26.97 -6.88 12.19
CA ASP A 295 -27.02 -5.48 12.64
C ASP A 295 -27.30 -4.55 11.46
N GLY A 296 -28.45 -3.88 11.49
CA GLY A 296 -28.92 -3.03 10.38
C GLY A 296 -28.01 -1.83 10.11
N LYS A 297 -27.31 -1.30 11.12
CA LYS A 297 -26.38 -0.18 10.97
C LYS A 297 -25.12 -0.63 10.23
N ASN A 298 -24.45 -1.66 10.72
CA ASN A 298 -23.25 -2.23 10.10
C ASN A 298 -23.53 -2.73 8.69
N PHE A 299 -24.67 -3.39 8.47
CA PHE A 299 -25.07 -3.83 7.13
C PHE A 299 -25.27 -2.64 6.18
N LYS A 300 -25.95 -1.58 6.61
CA LYS A 300 -26.15 -0.37 5.79
C LYS A 300 -24.83 0.32 5.44
N GLU A 301 -23.92 0.43 6.41
CA GLU A 301 -22.57 0.95 6.16
C GLU A 301 -21.82 0.10 5.13
N HIS A 302 -21.90 -1.22 5.25
CA HIS A 302 -21.28 -2.15 4.31
C HIS A 302 -21.87 -2.02 2.90
N GLN A 303 -23.19 -1.88 2.77
CA GLN A 303 -23.84 -1.72 1.46
C GLN A 303 -23.39 -0.46 0.72
N TYR A 304 -23.11 0.64 1.42
CA TYR A 304 -22.54 1.84 0.79
C TYR A 304 -21.21 1.55 0.08
N VAL A 305 -20.35 0.72 0.69
CA VAL A 305 -19.07 0.31 0.08
C VAL A 305 -19.33 -0.58 -1.12
N VAL A 306 -20.20 -1.59 -0.98
CA VAL A 306 -20.54 -2.54 -2.04
C VAL A 306 -21.12 -1.84 -3.27
N GLU A 307 -22.06 -0.92 -3.08
CA GLU A 307 -22.67 -0.17 -4.17
C GLU A 307 -21.68 0.76 -4.87
N SER A 308 -20.81 1.43 -4.10
CA SER A 308 -19.78 2.29 -4.66
C SER A 308 -18.76 1.51 -5.49
N VAL A 309 -18.27 0.37 -4.99
CA VAL A 309 -17.34 -0.50 -5.72
C VAL A 309 -18.02 -1.09 -6.98
N ARG A 310 -19.28 -1.51 -6.87
CA ARG A 310 -20.06 -1.98 -8.03
C ARG A 310 -20.18 -0.90 -9.10
N ALA A 311 -20.58 0.32 -8.72
CA ALA A 311 -20.71 1.44 -9.66
C ALA A 311 -19.36 1.83 -10.30
N ALA A 312 -18.29 1.84 -9.51
CA ALA A 312 -16.94 2.12 -9.95
C ALA A 312 -16.46 1.12 -11.01
N LEU A 313 -16.65 -0.19 -10.77
CA LEU A 313 -16.16 -1.25 -11.64
C LEU A 313 -17.06 -1.57 -12.83
N ASN A 314 -18.38 -1.35 -12.73
CA ASN A 314 -19.35 -1.63 -13.81
C ASN A 314 -18.95 -0.98 -15.14
N THR A 315 -18.37 0.23 -15.11
CA THR A 315 -17.96 0.93 -16.32
C THR A 315 -16.67 0.41 -16.94
N LEU A 316 -15.84 -0.30 -16.16
CA LEU A 316 -14.53 -0.80 -16.56
C LEU A 316 -14.50 -2.32 -16.82
N CYS A 317 -15.54 -3.03 -16.39
CA CYS A 317 -15.63 -4.48 -16.49
C CYS A 317 -16.66 -4.94 -17.51
N THR A 318 -16.37 -6.08 -18.14
CA THR A 318 -17.33 -6.82 -18.98
C THR A 318 -18.23 -7.74 -18.15
N SER A 319 -17.78 -8.16 -16.97
CA SER A 319 -18.56 -8.97 -16.04
C SER A 319 -18.07 -8.77 -14.61
N LEU A 320 -19.01 -8.79 -13.65
CA LEU A 320 -18.74 -8.71 -12.22
C LEU A 320 -19.59 -9.74 -11.47
N SER A 321 -18.99 -10.36 -10.46
CA SER A 321 -19.62 -11.22 -9.48
C SER A 321 -19.41 -10.59 -8.11
N ILE A 322 -20.51 -10.13 -7.51
CA ILE A 322 -20.55 -9.49 -6.19
C ILE A 322 -21.71 -10.13 -5.44
N PRO A 323 -21.45 -10.99 -4.44
CA PRO A 323 -22.50 -11.60 -3.64
C PRO A 323 -23.42 -10.54 -3.02
N LYS A 324 -24.72 -10.89 -2.86
CA LYS A 324 -25.70 -9.98 -2.25
C LYS A 324 -25.54 -9.89 -0.73
N GLN A 325 -25.11 -10.98 -0.11
CA GLN A 325 -24.92 -11.09 1.33
C GLN A 325 -23.44 -11.12 1.67
N PRO A 326 -22.98 -10.36 2.67
CA PRO A 326 -21.63 -10.45 3.17
C PRO A 326 -21.41 -11.76 3.93
N VAL A 327 -20.14 -12.13 4.08
CA VAL A 327 -19.68 -13.16 5.03
C VAL A 327 -18.82 -12.52 6.11
N LEU A 328 -18.50 -13.26 7.17
CA LEU A 328 -17.58 -12.79 8.20
C LEU A 328 -16.13 -13.09 7.80
N MET A 329 -15.29 -12.05 7.82
CA MET A 329 -13.84 -12.20 7.81
C MET A 329 -13.30 -11.95 9.22
N LYS A 330 -12.83 -13.01 9.88
CA LYS A 330 -12.31 -12.96 11.26
C LYS A 330 -10.79 -12.81 11.24
N ASN A 331 -10.25 -11.82 11.94
CA ASN A 331 -8.83 -11.71 12.28
C ASN A 331 -8.64 -11.86 13.80
N LYS A 332 -7.39 -11.79 14.30
CA LYS A 332 -7.06 -12.04 15.71
C LYS A 332 -7.89 -11.20 16.69
N ASN A 333 -8.18 -9.94 16.37
CA ASN A 333 -8.76 -8.96 17.31
C ASN A 333 -10.15 -8.46 16.89
N ILE A 334 -10.49 -8.53 15.61
CA ILE A 334 -11.71 -7.96 15.01
C ILE A 334 -12.30 -8.95 14.00
N GLN A 335 -13.61 -8.94 13.82
CA GLN A 335 -14.31 -9.55 12.69
C GLN A 335 -15.06 -8.50 11.88
N HIS A 336 -15.09 -8.66 10.56
CA HIS A 336 -15.66 -7.69 9.63
C HIS A 336 -16.72 -8.33 8.73
N LEU A 337 -17.70 -7.54 8.27
CA LEU A 337 -18.48 -7.90 7.10
C LEU A 337 -17.59 -7.79 5.85
N TYR A 338 -17.59 -8.85 5.05
CA TYR A 338 -16.74 -9.01 3.88
C TYR A 338 -17.56 -9.46 2.68
N THR A 339 -17.43 -8.75 1.57
CA THR A 339 -18.01 -9.15 0.28
C THR A 339 -16.90 -9.23 -0.77
N PRO A 340 -16.55 -10.42 -1.28
CA PRO A 340 -15.54 -10.55 -2.33
C PRO A 340 -16.10 -10.03 -3.67
N VAL A 341 -15.24 -9.36 -4.43
CA VAL A 341 -15.58 -8.84 -5.77
C VAL A 341 -14.66 -9.53 -6.77
N LYS A 342 -15.25 -10.26 -7.72
CA LYS A 342 -14.52 -10.90 -8.83
C LYS A 342 -15.05 -10.39 -10.16
N GLY A 343 -14.20 -10.26 -11.16
CA GLY A 343 -14.64 -9.75 -12.45
C GLY A 343 -13.67 -9.97 -13.59
N ARG A 344 -14.10 -9.53 -14.78
CA ARG A 344 -13.26 -9.44 -15.97
C ARG A 344 -13.29 -8.01 -16.50
N CYS A 345 -12.13 -7.35 -16.56
CA CYS A 345 -12.01 -5.99 -17.09
C CYS A 345 -12.10 -5.96 -18.63
N LYS A 346 -12.44 -4.79 -19.18
CA LYS A 346 -12.34 -4.54 -20.63
C LYS A 346 -10.89 -4.63 -21.08
N SER A 347 -10.65 -4.93 -22.35
CA SER A 347 -9.30 -5.11 -22.91
C SER A 347 -8.42 -3.87 -22.78
N ALA A 348 -9.00 -2.67 -22.90
CA ALA A 348 -8.28 -1.40 -22.80
C ALA A 348 -8.14 -0.87 -21.36
N THR A 349 -8.68 -1.56 -20.36
CA THR A 349 -8.63 -1.13 -18.96
C THR A 349 -7.30 -1.56 -18.33
N SER A 350 -6.48 -0.58 -17.95
CA SER A 350 -5.24 -0.83 -17.21
C SER A 350 -5.48 -1.03 -15.71
N LEU A 351 -4.50 -1.60 -14.99
CA LEU A 351 -4.55 -1.67 -13.53
C LEU A 351 -4.67 -0.27 -12.89
N ILE A 352 -3.92 0.71 -13.41
CA ILE A 352 -3.94 2.08 -12.91
C ILE A 352 -5.33 2.74 -13.10
N ASP A 353 -6.05 2.43 -14.18
CA ASP A 353 -7.43 2.91 -14.36
C ASP A 353 -8.37 2.37 -13.28
N LEU A 354 -8.22 1.10 -12.89
CA LEU A 354 -9.00 0.48 -11.82
C LEU A 354 -8.69 1.12 -10.47
N VAL A 355 -7.40 1.33 -10.17
CA VAL A 355 -6.94 2.00 -8.94
C VAL A 355 -7.52 3.41 -8.86
N ALA A 356 -7.38 4.22 -9.90
CA ALA A 356 -7.87 5.60 -9.94
C ALA A 356 -9.40 5.67 -9.79
N ARG A 357 -10.12 4.68 -10.32
CA ARG A 357 -11.58 4.62 -10.23
C ARG A 357 -12.07 4.26 -8.84
N LEU A 358 -11.40 3.31 -8.17
CA LEU A 358 -11.76 2.83 -6.84
C LEU A 358 -11.30 3.79 -5.72
N HIS A 359 -10.14 4.43 -5.88
CA HIS A 359 -9.52 5.21 -4.81
C HIS A 359 -10.05 6.66 -4.68
N PRO A 360 -10.39 7.14 -3.47
CA PRO A 360 -10.67 6.38 -2.27
C PRO A 360 -12.05 5.74 -2.29
N THR A 361 -12.17 4.60 -1.62
CA THR A 361 -13.46 3.93 -1.38
C THR A 361 -14.24 4.67 -0.27
N PRO A 362 -15.54 4.43 -0.11
CA PRO A 362 -16.30 4.96 1.03
C PRO A 362 -15.81 4.46 2.40
N ALA A 363 -15.01 3.39 2.44
CA ALA A 363 -14.37 2.89 3.66
C ALA A 363 -13.18 3.77 4.12
N LEU A 364 -12.69 4.66 3.25
CA LEU A 364 -11.47 5.46 3.48
C LEU A 364 -11.70 6.97 3.34
N GLY A 365 -12.61 7.38 2.45
CA GLY A 365 -12.97 8.78 2.22
C GLY A 365 -14.39 9.09 2.70
N GLY A 366 -15.40 8.53 2.04
CA GLY A 366 -16.80 8.75 2.39
C GLY A 366 -17.75 8.65 1.19
N LEU A 367 -19.01 9.02 1.42
CA LEU A 367 -20.08 8.95 0.42
C LEU A 367 -21.05 10.14 0.57
N PRO A 368 -21.35 10.89 -0.51
CA PRO A 368 -20.76 10.83 -1.85
C PRO A 368 -19.26 11.20 -1.87
N LYS A 369 -18.49 10.54 -2.73
CA LYS A 369 -17.02 10.66 -2.81
C LYS A 369 -16.54 12.11 -2.97
N LYS A 370 -17.14 12.87 -3.89
CA LYS A 370 -16.73 14.24 -4.20
C LYS A 370 -16.88 15.16 -2.98
N ASP A 371 -18.02 15.07 -2.30
CA ASP A 371 -18.34 15.93 -1.16
C ASP A 371 -17.50 15.56 0.06
N ALA A 372 -17.36 14.27 0.35
CA ALA A 372 -16.50 13.78 1.43
C ALA A 372 -15.03 14.20 1.24
N MET A 373 -14.48 14.07 0.03
CA MET A 373 -13.10 14.47 -0.26
C MET A 373 -12.90 15.99 -0.23
N ALA A 374 -13.90 16.77 -0.63
CA ALA A 374 -13.85 18.23 -0.48
C ALA A 374 -13.86 18.61 1.01
N TRP A 375 -14.72 17.96 1.80
CA TRP A 375 -14.82 18.21 3.23
C TRP A 375 -13.54 17.83 3.98
N ILE A 376 -12.98 16.63 3.75
CA ILE A 376 -11.73 16.15 4.35
C ILE A 376 -10.60 17.14 4.10
N ARG A 377 -10.40 17.53 2.83
CA ARG A 377 -9.33 18.46 2.43
C ARG A 377 -9.37 19.77 3.19
N THR A 378 -10.57 20.29 3.45
CA THR A 378 -10.80 21.58 4.11
C THR A 378 -10.67 21.48 5.64
N HIS A 379 -11.11 20.38 6.25
CA HIS A 379 -11.32 20.31 7.70
C HIS A 379 -10.30 19.44 8.44
N GLU A 380 -9.66 18.48 7.78
CA GLU A 380 -8.54 17.77 8.39
C GLU A 380 -7.29 18.66 8.38
N ALA A 381 -6.75 18.89 9.59
CA ALA A 381 -5.52 19.64 9.78
C ALA A 381 -4.31 18.90 9.19
N MET A 382 -4.33 17.57 9.22
CA MET A 382 -3.24 16.76 8.70
C MET A 382 -3.35 16.54 7.18
N ASP A 383 -2.20 16.36 6.55
CA ASP A 383 -2.11 15.79 5.22
C ASP A 383 -1.91 14.27 5.33
N ARG A 384 -2.86 13.50 4.79
CA ARG A 384 -2.80 12.03 4.83
C ARG A 384 -1.63 11.47 4.02
N GLY A 385 -1.18 12.16 2.98
CA GLY A 385 -0.13 11.60 2.12
C GLY A 385 -0.47 10.22 1.59
N PHE A 386 0.39 9.24 1.86
CA PHE A 386 0.19 7.86 1.42
C PHE A 386 -0.65 7.03 2.41
N TYR A 387 -1.12 7.61 3.52
CA TYR A 387 -2.07 6.95 4.39
C TYR A 387 -3.46 6.86 3.74
N ALA A 388 -4.09 5.69 3.90
CA ALA A 388 -5.39 5.34 3.32
C ALA A 388 -5.45 5.44 1.78
N SER A 389 -4.30 5.31 1.11
CA SER A 389 -4.15 5.40 -0.34
C SER A 389 -3.61 4.11 -0.96
N PRO A 390 -3.63 3.96 -2.30
CA PRO A 390 -3.17 2.74 -2.96
C PRO A 390 -1.65 2.62 -2.92
N ILE A 391 -1.15 1.49 -2.42
CA ILE A 391 0.25 1.06 -2.44
C ILE A 391 0.32 -0.33 -3.07
N GLY A 392 1.28 -0.58 -3.95
CA GLY A 392 1.37 -1.88 -4.59
C GLY A 392 2.36 -1.89 -5.74
N TRP A 393 2.09 -2.77 -6.70
CA TRP A 393 2.98 -3.00 -7.84
C TRP A 393 2.22 -3.28 -9.14
N VAL A 394 2.90 -3.06 -10.25
CA VAL A 394 2.42 -3.40 -11.60
C VAL A 394 3.60 -3.79 -12.50
N ASP A 395 3.48 -4.91 -13.20
CA ASP A 395 4.48 -5.38 -14.16
C ASP A 395 4.20 -4.95 -15.61
N ALA A 396 5.13 -5.25 -16.51
CA ALA A 396 5.02 -4.94 -17.93
C ALA A 396 3.81 -5.59 -18.64
N GLY A 397 3.28 -6.69 -18.09
CA GLY A 397 2.06 -7.35 -18.56
C GLY A 397 0.78 -6.75 -17.98
N ASP A 398 0.88 -5.69 -17.17
CA ASP A 398 -0.23 -5.07 -16.43
C ASP A 398 -0.93 -6.06 -15.48
N HIS A 399 -0.15 -7.02 -14.96
CA HIS A 399 -0.49 -7.78 -13.76
C HIS A 399 -0.01 -6.98 -12.54
N GLY A 400 -0.72 -7.12 -11.43
CA GLY A 400 -0.34 -6.41 -10.22
C GLY A 400 -1.41 -6.43 -9.16
N GLU A 401 -1.05 -5.86 -8.02
CA GLU A 401 -1.90 -5.78 -6.84
C GLU A 401 -1.64 -4.44 -6.15
N PHE A 402 -2.72 -3.75 -5.80
CA PHE A 402 -2.70 -2.57 -4.96
C PHE A 402 -3.55 -2.84 -3.72
N ASP A 403 -2.98 -2.52 -2.58
CA ASP A 403 -3.58 -2.55 -1.27
C ASP A 403 -3.76 -1.12 -0.75
N VAL A 404 -4.51 -0.98 0.33
CA VAL A 404 -4.74 0.31 0.97
C VAL A 404 -3.68 0.53 2.05
N GLY A 405 -3.00 1.67 2.02
CA GLY A 405 -1.98 2.11 2.99
C GLY A 405 -2.55 2.49 4.37
N ILE A 406 -3.24 1.56 5.03
CA ILE A 406 -3.69 1.66 6.41
C ILE A 406 -2.84 0.76 7.32
N ARG A 407 -2.99 0.93 8.65
CA ARG A 407 -2.16 0.24 9.65
C ARG A 407 -0.68 0.42 9.33
N ALA A 408 -0.33 1.68 9.12
CA ALA A 408 0.93 2.12 8.54
C ALA A 408 1.54 3.27 9.34
N ALA A 409 2.84 3.43 9.22
CA ALA A 409 3.60 4.54 9.75
C ALA A 409 4.51 5.14 8.67
N LEU A 410 4.74 6.44 8.78
CA LEU A 410 5.81 7.14 8.08
C LEU A 410 7.00 7.27 9.04
N LEU A 411 8.13 6.66 8.71
CA LEU A 411 9.37 6.76 9.46
C LEU A 411 10.24 7.86 8.88
N ARG A 412 10.86 8.68 9.74
CA ARG A 412 11.86 9.69 9.36
C ARG A 412 12.85 9.87 10.51
N GLY A 413 14.09 9.41 10.33
CA GLY A 413 15.09 9.45 11.40
C GLY A 413 14.62 8.68 12.64
N ASN A 414 14.43 9.37 13.76
CA ASN A 414 13.94 8.80 15.02
C ASN A 414 12.44 9.04 15.28
N GLU A 415 11.71 9.60 14.31
CA GLU A 415 10.27 9.84 14.40
C GLU A 415 9.49 8.80 13.59
N ALA A 416 8.42 8.27 14.19
CA ALA A 416 7.38 7.52 13.49
C ALA A 416 6.05 8.26 13.60
N VAL A 417 5.45 8.58 12.46
CA VAL A 417 4.09 9.13 12.41
C VAL A 417 3.12 8.03 12.01
N LEU A 418 2.27 7.62 12.95
CA LEU A 418 1.22 6.63 12.75
C LEU A 418 -0.07 7.34 12.34
N PHE A 419 -0.94 6.62 11.65
CA PHE A 419 -2.23 7.14 11.20
C PHE A 419 -3.36 6.17 11.54
N ALA A 420 -4.48 6.71 11.97
CA ALA A 420 -5.71 5.97 12.21
C ALA A 420 -6.92 6.82 11.81
N GLY A 421 -8.00 6.15 11.41
CA GLY A 421 -9.24 6.81 11.07
C GLY A 421 -10.45 5.92 11.33
N CYS A 422 -11.62 6.53 11.40
CA CYS A 422 -12.89 5.88 11.68
C CYS A 422 -13.98 6.44 10.77
N GLY A 423 -15.01 5.62 10.52
CA GLY A 423 -16.14 5.99 9.69
C GLY A 423 -17.21 6.68 10.51
N VAL A 424 -17.41 7.97 10.27
CA VAL A 424 -18.44 8.78 10.93
C VAL A 424 -19.75 8.69 10.16
N LEU A 425 -20.83 8.37 10.87
CA LEU A 425 -22.22 8.41 10.42
C LEU A 425 -23.01 9.47 11.20
N THR A 426 -24.28 9.69 10.85
CA THR A 426 -25.14 10.71 11.48
C THR A 426 -25.43 10.46 12.95
N ASP A 427 -25.19 9.24 13.44
CA ASP A 427 -25.41 8.79 14.82
C ASP A 427 -24.10 8.44 15.55
N SER A 428 -22.95 8.83 14.99
CA SER A 428 -21.64 8.62 15.61
C SER A 428 -21.47 9.46 16.88
N ASP A 429 -20.90 8.84 17.91
CA ASP A 429 -20.52 9.51 19.16
C ASP A 429 -19.05 9.96 19.12
N PRO A 430 -18.74 11.26 19.24
CA PRO A 430 -17.38 11.76 19.09
C PRO A 430 -16.32 11.11 19.99
N ILE A 431 -16.69 10.72 21.21
CA ILE A 431 -15.77 10.11 22.18
C ILE A 431 -15.48 8.66 21.76
N GLN A 432 -16.50 7.90 21.36
CA GLN A 432 -16.33 6.53 20.86
C GLN A 432 -15.46 6.51 19.59
N GLU A 433 -15.65 7.45 18.67
CA GLU A 433 -14.82 7.57 17.46
C GLU A 433 -13.34 7.86 17.78
N TYR A 434 -13.07 8.66 18.83
CA TYR A 434 -11.71 8.88 19.33
C TYR A 434 -11.10 7.58 19.86
N GLN A 435 -11.84 6.86 20.69
CA GLN A 435 -11.38 5.58 21.27
C GLN A 435 -11.14 4.51 20.19
N GLU A 436 -11.98 4.45 19.15
CA GLU A 436 -11.80 3.52 18.03
C GLU A 436 -10.46 3.74 17.31
N THR A 437 -10.09 5.01 17.09
CA THR A 437 -8.82 5.34 16.46
C THR A 437 -7.61 4.99 17.35
N ASP A 438 -7.72 5.08 18.68
CA ASP A 438 -6.67 4.62 19.60
C ASP A 438 -6.39 3.12 19.48
N VAL A 439 -7.46 2.31 19.37
CA VAL A 439 -7.34 0.87 19.15
C VAL A 439 -6.64 0.57 17.81
N LYS A 440 -6.89 1.40 16.79
CA LYS A 440 -6.30 1.23 15.45
C LYS A 440 -4.80 1.57 15.39
N PHE A 441 -4.30 2.42 16.28
CA PHE A 441 -2.86 2.69 16.42
C PHE A 441 -2.08 1.52 17.02
N GLN A 442 -2.69 0.76 17.93
CA GLN A 442 -2.00 -0.24 18.77
C GLN A 442 -1.14 -1.25 17.99
N PRO A 443 -1.59 -1.88 16.89
CA PRO A 443 -0.77 -2.87 16.20
C PRO A 443 0.56 -2.30 15.70
N MET A 444 0.53 -1.10 15.11
CA MET A 444 1.74 -0.45 14.60
C MET A 444 2.59 0.11 15.74
N GLN A 445 1.97 0.65 16.78
CA GLN A 445 2.69 1.15 17.96
C GLN A 445 3.42 0.02 18.71
N HIS A 446 2.78 -1.14 18.89
CA HIS A 446 3.43 -2.33 19.44
C HIS A 446 4.56 -2.83 18.53
N ALA A 447 4.33 -2.88 17.22
CA ALA A 447 5.35 -3.32 16.28
C ALA A 447 6.57 -2.37 16.25
N LEU A 448 6.37 -1.07 16.44
CA LEU A 448 7.44 -0.10 16.61
C LEU A 448 8.19 -0.35 17.92
N ILE A 449 7.51 -0.37 19.06
CA ILE A 449 8.14 -0.57 20.39
C ILE A 449 8.86 -1.92 20.49
N ARG A 450 8.36 -2.97 19.82
CA ARG A 450 8.98 -4.29 19.79
C ARG A 450 10.02 -4.45 18.70
N GLY A 451 9.80 -3.86 17.52
CA GLY A 451 10.77 -3.85 16.40
C GLY A 451 12.01 -3.04 16.71
N THR A 452 11.99 -2.36 17.85
CA THR A 452 13.12 -1.70 18.44
C THR A 452 13.81 -2.48 19.55
N LEU A 453 13.18 -3.52 20.10
CA LEU A 453 13.80 -4.48 21.02
C LEU A 453 14.59 -5.52 20.22
#